data_AF-A0A969ZDM1-F1
#
_entry.id   AF-A0A969ZDM1-F1
#
_cell.length_a   1.000
_cell.length_b   1.000
_cell.length_c   1.000
_cell.angle_alpha   90.00
_cell.angle_beta   90.00
_cell.angle_gamma   90.00
#
_symmetry.space_group_name_H-M   'P 1'
#
loop_
_entity.id
_entity.type
_entity.pdbx_description
1 polymer ?
#
loop_
_entity_poly.entity_id
_entity_poly.type
_entity_poly.pdbx_seq_one_letter_code
_entity_poly.pdbx_strand_id
1 'polypeptide(L)'
;MSTQLANEVIQIVEDLDASQLKLEKNAFDVINSSDTSLNLVKDGIGEIDVLIKKIEDLNESVKTSQQRIEQMKEVSNVIADFAKVISGIANKTNILSLNASIEAARAGEHGRGFAVVAQEVQTLASQTKNSSSEIANKIGEVQQYVNGMVESMDSIYTNAEEQNQMASSVGELLNKILDAANVANDVSRNMENEIAYQRDITDQARTTLNRYKEDDKSVETQALDY
;
A
#
# COMPACT_ATOMS: atom_id res chain seq x y z
N MET A 1 -2.67 -74.47 -1.33
CA MET A 1 -3.18 -73.22 -1.94
C MET A 1 -3.56 -72.18 -0.87
N SER A 2 -4.02 -72.61 0.32
CA SER A 2 -4.33 -71.76 1.49
C SER A 2 -3.17 -70.89 1.98
N THR A 3 -1.99 -71.49 2.17
CA THR A 3 -0.84 -70.82 2.81
C THR A 3 -0.22 -69.71 1.97
N GLN A 4 -0.23 -69.85 0.62
CA GLN A 4 0.28 -68.83 -0.29
C GLN A 4 -0.61 -67.58 -0.28
N LEU A 5 -1.93 -67.76 -0.34
CA LEU A 5 -2.88 -66.65 -0.22
C LEU A 5 -2.74 -65.94 1.13
N ALA A 6 -2.57 -66.68 2.23
CA ALA A 6 -2.34 -66.10 3.56
C ALA A 6 -1.05 -65.27 3.63
N ASN A 7 0.03 -65.71 2.96
CA ASN A 7 1.27 -64.93 2.86
C ASN A 7 1.08 -63.64 2.04
N GLU A 8 0.36 -63.70 0.91
CA GLU A 8 0.05 -62.52 0.09
C GLU A 8 -0.76 -61.48 0.86
N VAL A 9 -1.78 -61.90 1.64
CA VAL A 9 -2.58 -60.97 2.45
C VAL A 9 -1.76 -60.36 3.59
N ILE A 10 -0.84 -61.10 4.21
CA ILE A 10 0.07 -60.55 5.22
C ILE A 10 0.96 -59.46 4.63
N GLN A 11 1.49 -59.68 3.42
CA GLN A 11 2.27 -58.67 2.74
C GLN A 11 1.45 -57.41 2.43
N ILE A 12 0.18 -57.56 2.02
CA ILE A 12 -0.74 -56.42 1.83
C ILE A 12 -0.96 -55.67 3.15
N VAL A 13 -1.08 -56.38 4.28
CA VAL A 13 -1.23 -55.79 5.63
C VAL A 13 0.02 -54.99 6.02
N GLU A 14 1.23 -55.52 5.75
CA GLU A 14 2.49 -54.80 6.00
C GLU A 14 2.64 -53.56 5.10
N ASP A 15 2.28 -53.68 3.81
CA ASP A 15 2.27 -52.55 2.88
C ASP A 15 1.26 -51.47 3.31
N LEU A 16 0.11 -51.89 3.86
CA LEU A 16 -0.92 -51.00 4.38
C LEU A 16 -0.43 -50.24 5.62
N ASP A 17 0.26 -50.88 6.56
CA ASP A 17 0.89 -50.20 7.71
C ASP A 17 1.88 -49.12 7.25
N ALA A 18 2.74 -49.47 6.28
CA ALA A 18 3.72 -48.54 5.74
C ALA A 18 3.03 -47.34 5.06
N SER A 19 1.93 -47.58 4.35
CA SER A 19 1.10 -46.53 3.73
C SER A 19 0.44 -45.63 4.79
N GLN A 20 -0.11 -46.21 5.87
CA GLN A 20 -0.72 -45.47 6.98
C GLN A 20 0.29 -44.56 7.69
N LEU A 21 1.51 -45.04 7.95
CA LEU A 21 2.59 -44.22 8.52
C LEU A 21 2.94 -43.03 7.62
N LYS A 22 2.94 -43.24 6.30
CA LYS A 22 3.18 -42.16 5.33
C LYS A 22 2.04 -41.15 5.31
N LEU A 23 0.79 -41.61 5.41
CA LEU A 23 -0.39 -40.73 5.49
C LEU A 23 -0.39 -39.92 6.79
N GLU A 24 -0.01 -40.52 7.92
CA GLU A 24 0.10 -39.85 9.22
C GLU A 24 1.12 -38.72 9.15
N LYS A 25 2.30 -39.00 8.57
CA LYS A 25 3.31 -37.97 8.32
C LYS A 25 2.78 -36.86 7.42
N ASN A 26 2.09 -37.20 6.33
CA ASN A 26 1.55 -36.19 5.41
C ASN A 26 0.50 -35.30 6.10
N ALA A 27 -0.41 -35.88 6.90
CA ALA A 27 -1.39 -35.14 7.67
C ALA A 27 -0.72 -34.15 8.63
N PHE A 28 0.31 -34.62 9.35
CA PHE A 28 1.11 -33.80 10.24
C PHE A 28 1.82 -32.65 9.51
N ASP A 29 2.43 -32.92 8.34
CA ASP A 29 3.09 -31.91 7.52
C ASP A 29 2.09 -30.85 7.02
N VAL A 30 0.87 -31.27 6.63
CA VAL A 30 -0.20 -30.34 6.21
C VAL A 30 -0.69 -29.48 7.38
N ILE A 31 -0.85 -30.04 8.58
CA ILE A 31 -1.24 -29.28 9.78
C ILE A 31 -0.21 -28.18 10.07
N ASN A 32 1.08 -28.54 10.15
CA ASN A 32 2.14 -27.58 10.43
C ASN A 32 2.24 -26.48 9.36
N SER A 33 2.11 -26.85 8.08
CA SER A 33 2.12 -25.90 6.97
C SER A 33 0.90 -24.96 7.00
N SER A 34 -0.28 -25.50 7.35
CA SER A 34 -1.52 -24.74 7.50
C SER A 34 -1.43 -23.77 8.67
N ASP A 35 -0.93 -24.20 9.83
CA ASP A 35 -0.71 -23.33 10.99
C ASP A 35 0.31 -22.22 10.69
N THR A 36 1.37 -22.54 9.94
CA THR A 36 2.33 -21.53 9.47
C THR A 36 1.64 -20.51 8.57
N SER A 37 0.81 -20.98 7.63
CA SER A 37 0.04 -20.14 6.72
C SER A 37 -0.98 -19.26 7.48
N LEU A 38 -1.66 -19.79 8.50
CA LEU A 38 -2.58 -19.04 9.35
C LEU A 38 -1.87 -17.89 10.07
N ASN A 39 -0.66 -18.11 10.57
CA ASN A 39 0.14 -17.06 11.22
C ASN A 39 0.58 -15.99 10.21
N LEU A 40 1.13 -16.40 9.05
CA LEU A 40 1.55 -15.47 8.00
C LEU A 40 0.39 -14.61 7.47
N VAL A 41 -0.80 -15.21 7.33
CA VAL A 41 -2.01 -14.50 6.90
C VAL A 41 -2.46 -13.49 7.97
N LYS A 42 -2.43 -13.85 9.25
CA LYS A 42 -2.77 -12.91 10.34
C LYS A 42 -1.82 -11.71 10.36
N ASP A 43 -0.53 -11.97 10.22
CA ASP A 43 0.48 -10.91 10.14
C ASP A 43 0.22 -10.03 8.91
N GLY A 44 -0.05 -10.65 7.74
CA GLY A 44 -0.39 -9.93 6.52
C GLY A 44 -1.66 -9.07 6.62
N ILE A 45 -2.71 -9.56 7.29
CA ILE A 45 -3.92 -8.77 7.56
C ILE A 45 -3.57 -7.55 8.43
N GLY A 46 -2.75 -7.74 9.46
CA GLY A 46 -2.28 -6.64 10.31
C GLY A 46 -1.47 -5.59 9.52
N GLU A 47 -0.61 -6.02 8.59
CA GLU A 47 0.11 -5.11 7.70
C GLU A 47 -0.82 -4.33 6.76
N ILE A 48 -1.88 -4.97 6.24
CA ILE A 48 -2.90 -4.31 5.41
C ILE A 48 -3.68 -3.27 6.21
N ASP A 49 -4.08 -3.56 7.45
CA ASP A 49 -4.75 -2.59 8.31
C ASP A 49 -3.87 -1.35 8.55
N VAL A 50 -2.57 -1.57 8.78
CA VAL A 50 -1.59 -0.47 8.91
C VAL A 50 -1.47 0.32 7.61
N LEU A 51 -1.47 -0.35 6.45
CA LEU A 51 -1.41 0.30 5.14
C LEU A 51 -2.64 1.18 4.90
N ILE A 52 -3.85 0.67 5.16
CA ILE A 52 -5.10 1.43 5.02
C ILE A 52 -5.05 2.70 5.87
N LYS A 53 -4.62 2.59 7.14
CA LYS A 53 -4.47 3.74 8.02
C LYS A 53 -3.47 4.77 7.50
N LYS A 54 -2.34 4.33 6.93
CA LYS A 54 -1.36 5.23 6.31
C LYS A 54 -1.91 5.96 5.08
N ILE A 55 -2.79 5.32 4.32
CA ILE A 55 -3.47 5.95 3.18
C ILE A 55 -4.45 7.02 3.67
N GLU A 56 -5.18 6.77 4.77
CA GLU A 56 -6.04 7.77 5.41
C GLU A 56 -5.24 8.99 5.88
N ASP A 57 -4.11 8.77 6.57
CA ASP A 57 -3.21 9.84 7.01
C ASP A 57 -2.64 10.65 5.83
N LEU A 58 -2.34 9.97 4.71
CA LEU A 58 -1.90 10.61 3.47
C LEU A 58 -3.00 11.49 2.87
N ASN A 59 -4.24 11.01 2.82
CA ASN A 59 -5.38 11.78 2.32
C ASN A 59 -5.63 13.06 3.14
N GLU A 60 -5.51 12.99 4.47
CA GLU A 60 -5.64 14.18 5.32
C GLU A 60 -4.47 15.17 5.10
N SER A 61 -3.26 14.64 4.87
CA SER A 61 -2.08 15.45 4.53
C SER A 61 -2.23 16.16 3.18
N VAL A 62 -2.79 15.48 2.17
CA VAL A 62 -3.12 16.06 0.86
C VAL A 62 -4.15 17.18 1.01
N LYS A 63 -5.24 16.92 1.73
CA LYS A 63 -6.29 17.91 1.98
C LYS A 63 -5.76 19.15 2.70
N THR A 64 -4.92 18.97 3.71
CA THR A 64 -4.25 20.09 4.40
C THR A 64 -3.34 20.87 3.46
N SER A 65 -2.62 20.17 2.58
CA SER A 65 -1.74 20.79 1.58
C SER A 65 -2.54 21.60 0.56
N GLN A 66 -3.68 21.09 0.07
CA GLN A 66 -4.59 21.81 -0.81
C GLN A 66 -5.08 23.12 -0.18
N GLN A 67 -5.46 23.11 1.10
CA GLN A 67 -5.86 24.33 1.81
C GLN A 67 -4.75 25.37 1.86
N ARG A 68 -3.50 24.95 2.14
CA ARG A 68 -2.34 25.85 2.16
C ARG A 68 -2.01 26.39 0.78
N ILE A 69 -2.16 25.58 -0.26
CA ILE A 69 -1.97 26.00 -1.65
C ILE A 69 -3.01 27.06 -2.04
N GLU A 70 -4.28 26.89 -1.65
CA GLU A 70 -5.31 27.90 -1.92
C GLU A 70 -5.04 29.22 -1.17
N GLN A 71 -4.56 29.16 0.08
CA GLN A 71 -4.10 30.36 0.80
C GLN A 71 -2.93 31.04 0.07
N MET A 72 -1.96 30.27 -0.44
CA MET A 72 -0.82 30.82 -1.19
C MET A 72 -1.27 31.49 -2.49
N LYS A 73 -2.28 30.95 -3.15
CA LYS A 73 -2.93 31.55 -4.32
C LYS A 73 -3.58 32.89 -4.00
N GLU A 74 -4.36 32.95 -2.91
CA GLU A 74 -4.99 34.18 -2.44
C GLU A 74 -3.95 35.27 -2.13
N VAL A 75 -2.93 34.93 -1.34
CA VAL A 75 -1.83 35.85 -1.00
C VAL A 75 -1.10 36.34 -2.26
N SER A 76 -0.83 35.45 -3.21
CA SER A 76 -0.17 35.81 -4.47
C SER A 76 -1.01 36.80 -5.28
N ASN A 77 -2.34 36.62 -5.34
CA ASN A 77 -3.24 37.56 -6.01
C ASN A 77 -3.20 38.95 -5.35
N VAL A 78 -3.22 39.00 -4.02
CA VAL A 78 -3.13 40.26 -3.27
C VAL A 78 -1.80 40.98 -3.54
N ILE A 79 -0.68 40.25 -3.61
CA ILE A 79 0.62 40.87 -3.92
C ILE A 79 0.64 41.38 -5.37
N ALA A 80 0.06 40.66 -6.32
CA ALA A 80 -0.07 41.12 -7.71
C ALA A 80 -0.86 42.43 -7.80
N ASP A 81 -1.96 42.55 -7.05
CA ASP A 81 -2.76 43.78 -6.98
C ASP A 81 -1.97 44.93 -6.36
N PHE A 82 -1.21 44.70 -5.29
CA PHE A 82 -0.33 45.72 -4.72
C PHE A 82 0.74 46.19 -5.70
N ALA A 83 1.39 45.27 -6.43
CA ALA A 83 2.37 45.62 -7.45
C ALA A 83 1.74 46.51 -8.54
N LYS A 84 0.50 46.22 -8.95
CA LYS A 84 -0.25 47.04 -9.90
C LYS A 84 -0.56 48.43 -9.35
N VAL A 85 -0.96 48.55 -8.09
CA VAL A 85 -1.21 49.83 -7.42
C VAL A 85 0.07 50.66 -7.34
N ILE A 86 1.20 50.08 -6.92
CA ILE A 86 2.49 50.77 -6.82
C ILE A 86 2.95 51.25 -8.21
N SER A 87 2.82 50.41 -9.24
CA SER A 87 3.11 50.81 -10.63
C SER A 87 2.22 51.98 -11.09
N GLY A 88 0.94 51.99 -10.68
CA GLY A 88 0.03 53.11 -10.90
C GLY A 88 0.47 54.40 -10.20
N ILE A 89 0.91 54.31 -8.94
CA ILE A 89 1.45 55.45 -8.18
C ILE A 89 2.72 55.97 -8.84
N ALA A 90 3.65 55.09 -9.20
CA ALA A 90 4.89 55.42 -9.88
C ALA A 90 4.65 56.16 -11.20
N ASN A 91 3.69 55.71 -12.02
CA ASN A 91 3.31 56.42 -13.24
C ASN A 91 2.75 57.83 -12.96
N LYS A 92 1.89 57.99 -11.94
CA LYS A 92 1.37 59.32 -11.55
C LYS A 92 2.49 60.24 -11.05
N THR A 93 3.38 59.73 -10.21
CA THR A 93 4.55 60.48 -9.71
C THR A 93 5.46 60.91 -10.86
N ASN A 94 5.68 60.04 -11.85
CA ASN A 94 6.46 60.35 -13.05
C ASN A 94 5.83 61.48 -13.90
N ILE A 95 4.49 61.51 -14.01
CA ILE A 95 3.78 62.60 -14.70
C ILE A 95 3.85 63.89 -13.89
N LEU A 96 3.70 63.82 -12.56
CA LEU A 96 3.82 64.98 -11.67
C LEU A 96 5.21 65.60 -11.70
N SER A 97 6.26 64.77 -11.68
CA SER A 97 7.64 65.23 -11.74
C SER A 97 7.97 65.84 -13.10
N LEU A 98 7.44 65.30 -14.19
CA LEU A 98 7.56 65.90 -15.52
C LEU A 98 6.94 67.30 -15.56
N ASN A 99 5.73 67.46 -15.02
CA ASN A 99 5.07 68.76 -14.94
C ASN A 99 5.89 69.75 -14.09
N ALA A 100 6.46 69.29 -12.97
CA ALA A 100 7.33 70.11 -12.13
C ALA A 100 8.63 70.52 -12.86
N SER A 101 9.25 69.62 -13.63
CA SER A 101 10.41 69.94 -14.46
C SER A 101 10.09 71.00 -15.52
N ILE A 102 8.92 70.92 -16.15
CA ILE A 102 8.45 71.92 -17.14
C ILE A 102 8.28 73.29 -16.47
N GLU A 103 7.62 73.34 -15.31
CA GLU A 103 7.40 74.61 -14.62
C GLU A 103 8.68 75.20 -14.04
N ALA A 104 9.61 74.35 -13.57
CA ALA A 104 10.94 74.76 -13.15
C ALA A 104 11.76 75.38 -14.30
N ALA A 105 11.67 74.80 -15.50
CA ALA A 105 12.28 75.39 -16.70
C ALA A 105 11.65 76.75 -17.05
N ARG A 106 10.34 76.88 -16.85
CA ARG A 106 9.60 78.13 -17.10
C ARG A 106 9.99 79.26 -16.15
N ALA A 107 10.37 78.94 -14.91
CA ALA A 107 10.86 79.89 -13.91
C ALA A 107 12.31 80.36 -14.14
N GLY A 108 13.01 79.82 -15.15
CA GLY A 108 14.37 80.24 -15.51
C GLY A 108 15.40 79.99 -14.40
N GLU A 109 16.25 80.98 -14.12
CA GLU A 109 17.30 80.89 -13.08
C GLU A 109 16.74 80.56 -11.69
N HIS A 110 15.54 81.08 -11.35
CA HIS A 110 14.90 80.82 -10.06
C HIS A 110 14.39 79.38 -9.91
N GLY A 111 14.21 78.64 -11.01
CA GLY A 111 13.72 77.26 -11.01
C GLY A 111 14.81 76.18 -11.01
N ARG A 112 16.09 76.53 -11.11
CA ARG A 112 17.20 75.55 -11.25
C ARG A 112 17.22 74.47 -10.17
N GLY A 113 17.04 74.84 -8.90
CA GLY A 113 17.00 73.88 -7.80
C GLY A 113 15.80 72.93 -7.89
N PHE A 114 14.63 73.45 -8.27
CA PHE A 114 13.42 72.64 -8.48
C PHE A 114 13.55 71.69 -9.66
N ALA A 115 14.24 72.09 -10.73
CA ALA A 115 14.48 71.23 -11.89
C ALA A 115 15.31 69.99 -11.54
N VAL A 116 16.34 70.14 -10.70
CA VAL A 116 17.16 69.01 -10.23
C VAL A 116 16.32 68.04 -9.39
N VAL A 117 15.52 68.55 -8.46
CA VAL A 117 14.64 67.72 -7.63
C VAL A 117 13.60 66.99 -8.49
N ALA A 118 12.98 67.67 -9.46
CA ALA A 118 11.99 67.08 -10.34
C ALA A 118 12.58 65.95 -11.20
N GLN A 119 13.83 66.11 -11.68
CA GLN A 119 14.54 65.06 -12.40
C GLN A 119 14.83 63.84 -11.53
N GLU A 120 15.24 64.04 -10.27
CA GLU A 120 15.50 62.94 -9.33
C GLU A 120 14.21 62.17 -9.00
N VAL A 121 13.10 62.89 -8.75
CA VAL A 121 11.78 62.28 -8.53
C VAL A 121 11.34 61.47 -9.76
N GLN A 122 11.62 61.95 -10.98
CA GLN A 122 11.33 61.22 -12.20
C GLN A 122 12.11 59.90 -12.28
N THR A 123 13.41 59.94 -11.96
CA THR A 123 14.26 58.74 -11.92
C THR A 123 13.75 57.73 -10.90
N LEU A 124 13.44 58.16 -9.68
CA LEU A 124 12.88 57.30 -8.62
C LEU A 124 11.53 56.70 -9.01
N ALA A 125 10.67 57.48 -9.66
CA ALA A 125 9.39 56.99 -10.16
C ALA A 125 9.57 55.91 -11.23
N SER A 126 10.51 56.10 -12.16
CA SER A 126 10.85 55.09 -13.18
C SER A 126 11.40 53.80 -12.56
N GLN A 127 12.32 53.92 -11.60
CA GLN A 127 12.86 52.77 -10.86
C GLN A 127 11.75 52.01 -10.10
N THR A 128 10.88 52.74 -9.40
CA THR A 128 9.74 52.15 -8.66
C THR A 128 8.81 51.36 -9.59
N LYS A 129 8.53 51.90 -10.80
CA LYS A 129 7.73 51.21 -11.82
C LYS A 129 8.39 49.92 -12.28
N ASN A 130 9.69 49.96 -12.56
CA ASN A 130 10.44 48.78 -13.00
C ASN A 130 10.45 47.69 -11.92
N SER A 131 10.75 48.04 -10.66
CA SER A 131 10.70 47.10 -9.54
C SER A 131 9.30 46.52 -9.33
N SER A 132 8.24 47.33 -9.49
CA SER A 132 6.86 46.82 -9.41
C SER A 132 6.55 45.82 -10.52
N SER A 133 7.09 46.03 -11.72
CA SER A 133 6.94 45.08 -12.83
C SER A 133 7.69 43.77 -12.58
N GLU A 134 8.90 43.84 -12.01
CA GLU A 134 9.65 42.64 -11.63
C GLU A 134 8.92 41.83 -10.55
N ILE A 135 8.35 42.50 -9.55
CA ILE A 135 7.51 41.85 -8.53
C ILE A 135 6.33 41.13 -9.19
N ALA A 136 5.61 41.81 -10.10
CA ALA A 136 4.47 41.21 -10.81
C ALA A 136 4.88 39.96 -11.60
N ASN A 137 6.01 40.00 -12.30
CA ASN A 137 6.54 38.83 -13.03
C ASN A 137 6.85 37.67 -12.08
N LYS A 138 7.51 37.94 -10.94
CA LYS A 138 7.83 36.91 -9.94
C LYS A 138 6.61 36.31 -9.29
N ILE A 139 5.57 37.11 -9.04
CA ILE A 139 4.29 36.57 -8.56
C ILE A 139 3.60 35.72 -9.63
N GLY A 140 3.73 36.06 -10.92
CA GLY A 140 3.27 35.20 -12.01
C GLY A 140 3.96 33.82 -12.02
N GLU A 141 5.28 33.77 -11.79
CA GLU A 141 6.02 32.51 -11.62
C GLU A 141 5.49 31.70 -10.41
N VAL A 142 5.26 32.36 -9.27
CA VAL A 142 4.67 31.72 -8.07
C VAL A 142 3.29 31.13 -8.34
N GLN A 143 2.43 31.85 -9.05
CA GLN A 143 1.09 31.36 -9.43
C GLN A 143 1.16 30.13 -10.34
N GLN A 144 2.15 30.06 -11.25
CA GLN A 144 2.36 28.86 -12.06
C GLN A 144 2.78 27.65 -11.20
N TYR A 145 3.68 27.84 -10.23
CA TYR A 145 4.05 26.78 -9.30
C TYR A 145 2.87 26.31 -8.44
N VAL A 146 2.03 27.23 -7.96
CA VAL A 146 0.79 26.92 -7.25
C VAL A 146 -0.11 26.02 -8.09
N ASN A 147 -0.34 26.35 -9.36
CA ASN A 147 -1.18 25.53 -10.24
C ASN A 147 -0.61 24.13 -10.45
N GLY A 148 0.70 24.01 -10.66
CA GLY A 148 1.37 22.70 -10.77
C GLY A 148 1.29 21.87 -9.48
N MET A 149 1.30 22.52 -8.31
CA MET A 149 1.07 21.84 -7.04
C MET A 149 -0.36 21.32 -6.91
N VAL A 150 -1.38 22.03 -7.41
CA VAL A 150 -2.77 21.56 -7.43
C VAL A 150 -2.90 20.27 -8.25
N GLU A 151 -2.35 20.25 -9.46
CA GLU A 151 -2.35 19.04 -10.32
C GLU A 151 -1.62 17.87 -9.66
N SER A 152 -0.49 18.14 -9.01
CA SER A 152 0.26 17.11 -8.28
C SER A 152 -0.54 16.53 -7.11
N MET A 153 -1.27 17.37 -6.37
CA MET A 153 -2.13 16.92 -5.26
C MET A 153 -3.30 16.07 -5.74
N ASP A 154 -3.90 16.41 -6.88
CA ASP A 154 -4.99 15.62 -7.49
C ASP A 154 -4.50 14.23 -7.94
N SER A 155 -3.30 14.17 -8.52
CA SER A 155 -2.66 12.90 -8.86
C SER A 155 -2.33 12.06 -7.62
N ILE A 156 -1.82 12.67 -6.54
CA ILE A 156 -1.56 11.96 -5.28
C ILE A 156 -2.86 11.41 -4.70
N TYR A 157 -3.94 12.19 -4.71
CA TYR A 157 -5.25 11.75 -4.22
C TYR A 157 -5.78 10.53 -5.01
N THR A 158 -5.70 10.59 -6.34
CA THR A 158 -6.11 9.48 -7.22
C THR A 158 -5.30 8.21 -6.93
N ASN A 159 -3.97 8.34 -6.82
CA ASN A 159 -3.10 7.21 -6.50
C ASN A 159 -3.40 6.61 -5.11
N ALA A 160 -3.75 7.45 -4.13
CA ALA A 160 -4.11 7.00 -2.79
C ALA A 160 -5.41 6.17 -2.80
N GLU A 161 -6.39 6.58 -3.59
CA GLU A 161 -7.64 5.84 -3.78
C GLU A 161 -7.40 4.47 -4.43
N GLU A 162 -6.57 4.41 -5.49
CA GLU A 162 -6.18 3.15 -6.11
C GLU A 162 -5.45 2.21 -5.13
N GLN A 163 -4.57 2.76 -4.29
CA GLN A 163 -3.89 2.00 -3.24
C GLN A 163 -4.87 1.45 -2.20
N ASN A 164 -5.92 2.20 -1.85
CA ASN A 164 -6.93 1.75 -0.91
C ASN A 164 -7.71 0.53 -1.48
N GLN A 165 -8.14 0.63 -2.73
CA GLN A 165 -8.83 -0.47 -3.42
C GLN A 165 -7.96 -1.72 -3.53
N MET A 166 -6.67 -1.54 -3.83
CA MET A 166 -5.70 -2.63 -3.87
C MET A 166 -5.51 -3.28 -2.50
N ALA A 167 -5.36 -2.47 -1.44
CA ALA A 167 -5.22 -2.96 -0.07
C ALA A 167 -6.45 -3.78 0.36
N SER A 168 -7.66 -3.29 0.06
CA SER A 168 -8.91 -4.03 0.31
C SER A 168 -8.94 -5.37 -0.43
N SER A 169 -8.54 -5.37 -1.71
CA SER A 169 -8.50 -6.60 -2.52
C SER A 169 -7.50 -7.63 -1.98
N VAL A 170 -6.34 -7.17 -1.48
CA VAL A 170 -5.36 -8.04 -0.81
C VAL A 170 -5.92 -8.58 0.51
N GLY A 171 -6.61 -7.75 1.29
CA GLY A 171 -7.31 -8.18 2.50
C GLY A 171 -8.32 -9.29 2.25
N GLU A 172 -9.13 -9.18 1.19
CA GLU A 172 -10.06 -10.25 0.78
C GLU A 172 -9.33 -11.54 0.36
N LEU A 173 -8.22 -11.42 -0.37
CA LEU A 173 -7.42 -12.57 -0.78
C LEU A 173 -6.83 -13.29 0.44
N LEU A 174 -6.30 -12.54 1.40
CA LEU A 174 -5.77 -13.09 2.65
C LEU A 174 -6.85 -13.84 3.44
N ASN A 175 -8.07 -13.32 3.52
CA ASN A 175 -9.19 -14.04 4.14
C ASN A 175 -9.50 -15.36 3.43
N LYS A 176 -9.46 -15.41 2.10
CA LYS A 176 -9.63 -16.67 1.35
C LYS A 176 -8.52 -17.69 1.65
N ILE A 177 -7.29 -17.23 1.86
CA ILE A 177 -6.17 -18.09 2.26
C ILE A 177 -6.38 -18.60 3.70
N LEU A 178 -6.87 -17.76 4.61
CA LEU A 178 -7.24 -18.16 5.97
C LEU A 178 -8.25 -19.31 5.96
N ASP A 179 -9.32 -19.18 5.16
CA ASP A 179 -10.36 -20.20 5.02
C ASP A 179 -9.78 -21.50 4.45
N ALA A 180 -8.96 -21.42 3.41
CA ALA A 180 -8.33 -22.58 2.80
C ALA A 180 -7.41 -23.34 3.78
N ALA A 181 -6.65 -22.61 4.60
CA ALA A 181 -5.79 -23.20 5.63
C ALA A 181 -6.60 -23.87 6.75
N ASN A 182 -7.72 -23.28 7.16
CA ASN A 182 -8.63 -23.91 8.14
C ASN A 182 -9.22 -25.21 7.59
N VAL A 183 -9.68 -25.21 6.33
CA VAL A 183 -10.19 -26.42 5.67
C VAL A 183 -9.11 -27.51 5.58
N ALA A 184 -7.87 -27.15 5.24
CA ALA A 184 -6.76 -28.09 5.19
C ALA A 184 -6.46 -28.72 6.57
N ASN A 185 -6.53 -27.92 7.63
CA ASN A 185 -6.40 -28.39 9.01
C ASN A 185 -7.52 -29.39 9.38
N ASP A 186 -8.78 -29.07 9.07
CA ASP A 186 -9.91 -29.95 9.36
C ASP A 186 -9.83 -31.27 8.59
N VAL A 187 -9.46 -31.23 7.30
CA VAL A 187 -9.24 -32.43 6.49
C VAL A 187 -8.12 -33.29 7.06
N SER A 188 -7.03 -32.67 7.53
CA SER A 188 -5.89 -33.41 8.10
C SER A 188 -6.23 -34.06 9.43
N ARG A 189 -6.99 -33.39 10.30
CA ARG A 189 -7.52 -33.99 11.54
C ARG A 189 -8.45 -35.16 11.26
N ASN A 190 -9.30 -35.05 10.25
CA ASN A 190 -10.15 -36.16 9.84
C ASN A 190 -9.31 -37.33 9.29
N MET A 191 -8.22 -37.04 8.57
CA MET A 191 -7.30 -38.06 8.09
C MET A 191 -6.62 -38.81 9.25
N GLU A 192 -6.20 -38.13 10.31
CA GLU A 192 -5.65 -38.78 11.52
C GLU A 192 -6.67 -39.74 12.16
N ASN A 193 -7.94 -39.34 12.27
CA ASN A 193 -9.00 -40.20 12.78
C ASN A 193 -9.23 -41.44 11.90
N GLU A 194 -9.24 -41.28 10.59
CA GLU A 194 -9.39 -42.41 9.64
C GLU A 194 -8.18 -43.35 9.69
N ILE A 195 -6.95 -42.83 9.82
CA ILE A 195 -5.76 -43.66 9.98
C ILE A 195 -5.85 -44.49 11.28
N ALA A 196 -6.32 -43.89 12.37
CA ALA A 196 -6.50 -44.61 13.63
C ALA A 196 -7.53 -45.74 13.51
N TYR A 197 -8.63 -45.51 12.79
CA TYR A 197 -9.63 -46.55 12.50
C TYR A 197 -9.07 -47.65 11.58
N GLN A 198 -8.31 -47.28 10.54
CA GLN A 198 -7.69 -48.26 9.65
C GLN A 198 -6.63 -49.10 10.37
N ARG A 199 -5.88 -48.54 11.32
CA ARG A 199 -4.93 -49.30 12.16
C ARG A 199 -5.61 -50.42 12.93
N ASP A 200 -6.76 -50.15 13.55
CA ASP A 200 -7.55 -51.16 14.26
C ASP A 200 -7.98 -52.30 13.32
N ILE A 201 -8.46 -51.96 12.11
CA ILE A 201 -8.81 -52.96 11.09
C ILE A 201 -7.58 -53.79 10.68
N THR A 202 -6.43 -53.13 10.43
CA THR A 202 -5.20 -53.80 10.03
C THR A 202 -4.69 -54.75 11.12
N ASP A 203 -4.76 -54.35 12.39
CA ASP A 203 -4.39 -55.19 13.54
C ASP A 203 -5.32 -56.42 13.69
N GLN A 204 -6.64 -56.22 13.51
CA GLN A 204 -7.61 -57.32 13.50
C GLN A 204 -7.37 -58.29 12.34
N ALA A 205 -7.05 -57.77 11.15
CA ALA A 205 -6.71 -58.58 9.98
C ALA A 205 -5.42 -59.39 10.24
N ARG A 206 -4.37 -58.75 10.76
CA ARG A 206 -3.10 -59.41 11.12
C ARG A 206 -3.32 -60.54 12.12
N THR A 207 -4.10 -60.27 13.17
CA THR A 207 -4.44 -61.26 14.21
C THR A 207 -5.19 -62.45 13.62
N THR A 208 -6.17 -62.21 12.74
CA THR A 208 -6.96 -63.26 12.09
C THR A 208 -6.11 -64.12 11.16
N LEU A 209 -5.20 -63.51 10.40
CA LEU A 209 -4.28 -64.21 9.49
C LEU A 209 -3.25 -65.06 10.23
N ASN A 210 -2.73 -64.56 11.35
CA ASN A 210 -1.80 -65.32 12.19
C ASN A 210 -2.48 -66.57 12.77
N ARG A 211 -3.70 -66.43 13.29
CA ARG A 211 -4.49 -67.58 13.75
C ARG A 211 -4.72 -68.60 12.63
N TYR A 212 -5.08 -68.14 11.42
CA TYR A 212 -5.26 -69.03 10.27
C TYR A 212 -3.99 -69.82 9.94
N LYS A 213 -2.81 -69.18 9.98
CA LYS A 213 -1.53 -69.85 9.76
C LYS A 213 -1.20 -70.89 10.84
N GLU A 214 -1.56 -70.64 12.09
CA GLU A 214 -1.38 -71.58 13.20
C GLU A 214 -2.31 -72.79 13.06
N ASP A 215 -3.57 -72.56 12.71
CA ASP A 215 -4.56 -73.61 12.47
C ASP A 215 -4.15 -74.49 11.28
N ASP A 216 -3.72 -73.91 10.15
CA ASP A 216 -3.25 -74.64 8.94
C ASP A 216 -2.05 -75.56 9.28
N LYS A 217 -1.07 -75.06 10.06
CA LYS A 217 0.07 -75.86 10.53
C LYS A 217 -0.33 -76.99 11.49
N SER A 218 -1.32 -76.76 12.34
CA SER A 218 -1.80 -77.78 13.29
C SER A 218 -2.47 -78.96 12.57
N VAL A 219 -3.21 -78.68 11.49
CA VAL A 219 -3.88 -79.69 10.65
C VAL A 219 -2.85 -80.50 9.84
N GLU A 220 -1.82 -79.87 9.27
CA GLU A 220 -0.73 -80.59 8.61
C GLU A 220 0.04 -81.52 9.56
N THR A 221 0.24 -81.10 10.81
CA THR A 221 0.96 -81.90 11.82
C THR A 221 0.13 -83.13 12.24
N GLN A 222 -1.18 -82.98 12.43
CA GLN A 222 -2.09 -84.10 12.75
C GLN A 222 -2.27 -85.10 11.59
N ALA A 223 -2.13 -84.65 10.34
CA ALA A 223 -2.22 -85.51 9.16
C ALA A 223 -0.97 -86.40 8.93
N LEU A 224 0.16 -86.06 9.56
CA LEU A 224 1.42 -86.82 9.49
C LEU A 224 1.58 -87.86 10.60
N ASP A 225 0.74 -87.81 11.65
CA ASP A 225 0.76 -88.73 12.80
C ASP A 225 -0.17 -89.96 12.63
N TYR A 226 -0.73 -90.17 11.43
CA TYR A 226 -1.52 -91.36 11.02
C TYR A 226 -0.90 -92.05 9.81
#